data_AF-A0A969TGV8-F1
#
_entry.id   AF-A0A969TGV8-F1
#
_cell.length_a   1.000
_cell.length_b   1.000
_cell.length_c   1.000
_cell.angle_alpha   90.00
_cell.angle_beta   90.00
_cell.angle_gamma   90.00
#
_symmetry.space_group_name_H-M   'P 1'
#
loop_
_entity.id
_entity.type
_entity.pdbx_description
1 polymer ?
#
loop_
_entity_poly.entity_id
_entity_poly.type
_entity_poly.pdbx_seq_one_letter_code
_entity_poly.pdbx_strand_id
1 'polypeptide(L)'
;MELGRGMAQHVLIVGKTGSGKSNLLHGLMTSLALAYSPDEIELYLVDFKKGVEWKPYANHRLPHARIIAIESEREFGLSVLQGLDSELQHRSDLFRSANAQNLRDYYQKSQLPMPRIVLVIDEFQELFTEDDMLSAQAVRILDRLVRQGRAFGIHLILGSQSLSGDYTLPRSTIGQIAVRIALQCSEPDTRLVLTEDNDAVRMLSRPGEAIYNAVNGLQGGNSRFQVAWLSDIEREVYLKQINELAQQREYRRNQVIFEGNTLAEIDKNRALHRLLAQAAPAHLGESVAAWIGEPIAIRQSIAAVFRRQGGSNLLIIGQNGLAAQGILASVLISCAIRLEAASDPARATFSILDLSQTDALHSDVLKRISDLLPHSSLLGRRRQLPIIIQQLAEDVQRRQATRHTLQPSRFLFIHGLQRAHEIHQLDTTEHAESQRESPSSSLAQQLTTIYVMDQRLAYIASSGAIPSTTQNGCSISLLCVSVPCGLSSA
;
A
#
# COMPACT_ATOMS: atom_id res chain seq x y z
N MET A 1 8.10 -33.45 -5.55
CA MET A 1 8.49 -32.46 -6.58
C MET A 1 9.80 -31.83 -6.14
N GLU A 2 10.79 -31.71 -7.03
CA GLU A 2 12.01 -30.94 -6.76
C GLU A 2 11.98 -29.66 -7.63
N LEU A 3 11.97 -28.49 -7.00
CA LEU A 3 12.02 -27.20 -7.69
C LEU A 3 13.46 -26.66 -7.71
N GLY A 4 13.85 -25.98 -8.78
CA GLY A 4 15.22 -25.45 -8.97
C GLY A 4 16.15 -26.33 -9.78
N ARG A 5 15.75 -27.56 -10.15
CA ARG A 5 16.58 -28.54 -10.91
C ARG A 5 16.11 -28.69 -12.36
N GLY A 6 17.05 -28.85 -13.29
CA GLY A 6 16.74 -29.03 -14.72
C GLY A 6 15.84 -27.92 -15.27
N MET A 7 14.74 -28.31 -15.92
CA MET A 7 13.68 -27.39 -16.37
C MET A 7 12.62 -27.09 -15.30
N ALA A 8 12.60 -27.82 -14.17
CA ALA A 8 11.62 -27.64 -13.09
C ALA A 8 11.96 -26.40 -12.25
N GLN A 9 11.62 -25.21 -12.75
CA GLN A 9 12.00 -23.92 -12.18
C GLN A 9 10.81 -23.08 -11.70
N HIS A 10 9.68 -23.23 -12.39
CA HIS A 10 8.42 -22.53 -12.16
C HIS A 10 7.28 -23.55 -12.27
N VAL A 11 6.18 -23.31 -11.54
CA VAL A 11 5.01 -24.19 -11.45
C VAL A 11 3.76 -23.41 -11.85
N LEU A 12 2.95 -23.99 -12.72
CA LEU A 12 1.57 -23.55 -12.99
C LEU A 12 0.62 -24.57 -12.37
N ILE A 13 -0.28 -24.11 -11.49
CA ILE A 13 -1.27 -24.92 -10.78
C ILE A 13 -2.66 -24.44 -11.19
N VAL A 14 -3.49 -25.33 -11.71
CA VAL A 14 -4.88 -25.00 -12.08
C VAL A 14 -5.85 -26.02 -11.53
N GLY A 15 -6.96 -25.52 -10.99
CA GLY A 15 -8.04 -26.34 -10.44
C GLY A 15 -9.23 -25.49 -10.02
N LYS A 16 -10.44 -25.91 -10.41
CA LYS A 16 -11.69 -25.21 -10.09
C LYS A 16 -11.92 -25.11 -8.57
N THR A 17 -12.85 -24.26 -8.14
CA THR A 17 -13.27 -24.15 -6.74
C THR A 17 -13.58 -25.53 -6.14
N GLY A 18 -13.06 -25.84 -4.95
CA GLY A 18 -13.24 -27.13 -4.29
C GLY A 18 -12.41 -28.30 -4.85
N SER A 19 -11.55 -28.09 -5.87
CA SER A 19 -10.67 -29.13 -6.43
C SER A 19 -9.53 -29.58 -5.52
N GLY A 20 -9.21 -28.83 -4.45
CA GLY A 20 -8.08 -29.07 -3.55
C GLY A 20 -6.84 -28.20 -3.78
N LYS A 21 -6.91 -27.18 -4.66
CA LYS A 21 -5.82 -26.22 -4.96
C LYS A 21 -5.23 -25.59 -3.69
N SER A 22 -6.08 -25.05 -2.82
CA SER A 22 -5.69 -24.41 -1.55
C SER A 22 -4.89 -25.35 -0.64
N ASN A 23 -5.38 -26.59 -0.43
CA ASN A 23 -4.67 -27.60 0.35
C ASN A 23 -3.32 -28.00 -0.26
N LEU A 24 -3.23 -28.08 -1.59
CA LEU A 24 -1.95 -28.30 -2.28
C LEU A 24 -0.98 -27.14 -2.01
N LEU A 25 -1.44 -25.89 -2.16
CA LEU A 25 -0.63 -24.70 -1.89
C LEU A 25 -0.16 -24.65 -0.43
N HIS A 26 -1.04 -24.94 0.53
CA HIS A 26 -0.67 -25.01 1.95
C HIS A 26 0.30 -26.14 2.27
N GLY A 27 0.08 -27.33 1.72
CA GLY A 27 0.97 -28.48 1.87
C GLY A 27 2.37 -28.17 1.33
N LEU A 28 2.45 -27.50 0.17
CA LEU A 28 3.71 -27.02 -0.40
C LEU A 28 4.39 -25.98 0.51
N MET A 29 3.68 -24.95 0.96
CA MET A 29 4.28 -23.88 1.78
C MET A 29 4.73 -24.37 3.16
N THR A 30 3.90 -25.18 3.82
CA THR A 30 4.24 -25.79 5.11
C THR A 30 5.41 -26.76 4.96
N SER A 31 5.43 -27.59 3.91
CA SER A 31 6.55 -28.50 3.63
C SER A 31 7.87 -27.75 3.36
N LEU A 32 7.84 -26.65 2.61
CA LEU A 32 9.01 -25.81 2.37
C LEU A 32 9.53 -25.18 3.68
N ALA A 33 8.63 -24.63 4.51
CA ALA A 33 8.98 -23.99 5.77
C ALA A 33 9.50 -24.97 6.85
N LEU A 34 9.07 -26.25 6.78
CA LEU A 34 9.60 -27.34 7.62
C LEU A 34 10.95 -27.88 7.12
N ALA A 35 11.22 -27.83 5.81
CA ALA A 35 12.40 -28.45 5.20
C ALA A 35 13.64 -27.51 5.13
N TYR A 36 13.44 -26.19 5.16
CA TYR A 36 14.52 -25.21 4.93
C TYR A 36 14.51 -24.09 5.98
N SER A 37 15.69 -23.53 6.27
CA SER A 37 15.82 -22.30 7.06
C SER A 37 15.23 -21.09 6.31
N PRO A 38 14.69 -20.06 7.01
CA PRO A 38 14.37 -18.79 6.37
C PRO A 38 15.60 -18.06 5.77
N ASP A 39 16.83 -18.49 6.11
CA ASP A 39 18.07 -18.04 5.45
C ASP A 39 18.31 -18.71 4.08
N GLU A 40 17.66 -19.84 3.81
CA GLU A 40 17.80 -20.61 2.56
C GLU A 40 16.66 -20.30 1.57
N ILE A 41 15.46 -20.03 2.08
CA ILE A 41 14.29 -19.68 1.28
C ILE A 41 13.59 -18.41 1.80
N GLU A 42 13.11 -17.59 0.86
CA GLU A 42 12.30 -16.42 1.12
C GLU A 42 10.97 -16.54 0.36
N LEU A 43 9.85 -16.47 1.09
CA LEU A 43 8.52 -16.63 0.52
C LEU A 43 7.87 -15.26 0.28
N TYR A 44 7.28 -15.11 -0.90
CA TYR A 44 6.40 -14.00 -1.26
C TYR A 44 5.03 -14.62 -1.54
N LEU A 45 4.09 -14.42 -0.63
CA LEU A 45 2.76 -15.03 -0.67
C LEU A 45 1.75 -13.96 -1.07
N VAL A 46 1.13 -14.08 -2.24
CA VAL A 46 0.14 -13.14 -2.76
C VAL A 46 -1.18 -13.87 -3.00
N ASP A 47 -2.27 -13.29 -2.52
CA ASP A 47 -3.64 -13.79 -2.67
C ASP A 47 -4.51 -12.68 -3.25
N PHE A 48 -5.16 -12.94 -4.39
CA PHE A 48 -6.09 -11.99 -5.00
C PHE A 48 -7.54 -12.27 -4.56
N LYS A 49 -8.32 -11.19 -4.43
CA LYS A 49 -9.79 -11.13 -4.36
C LYS A 49 -10.52 -12.30 -3.65
N LYS A 50 -10.94 -12.06 -2.40
CA LYS A 50 -11.66 -12.99 -1.50
C LYS A 50 -10.85 -14.18 -0.98
N GLY A 51 -9.61 -14.37 -1.43
CA GLY A 51 -8.70 -15.33 -0.82
C GLY A 51 -8.21 -14.86 0.54
N VAL A 52 -8.27 -15.77 1.51
CA VAL A 52 -7.69 -15.64 2.86
C VAL A 52 -6.61 -16.71 3.11
N GLU A 53 -6.11 -17.31 2.04
CA GLU A 53 -5.26 -18.51 2.05
C GLU A 53 -3.97 -18.27 2.84
N TRP A 54 -3.40 -17.06 2.75
CA TRP A 54 -2.17 -16.71 3.46
C TRP A 54 -2.39 -16.13 4.87
N LYS A 55 -3.64 -15.95 5.31
CA LYS A 55 -3.98 -15.37 6.63
C LYS A 55 -3.41 -16.15 7.82
N PRO A 56 -3.39 -17.49 7.86
CA PRO A 56 -2.72 -18.25 8.92
C PRO A 56 -1.22 -17.94 9.02
N TYR A 57 -0.54 -17.80 7.88
CA TYR A 57 0.90 -17.51 7.81
C TYR A 57 1.22 -16.08 8.28
N ALA A 58 0.31 -15.13 8.02
CA ALA A 58 0.37 -13.76 8.56
C ALA A 58 0.14 -13.74 10.08
N ASN A 59 -0.91 -14.42 10.57
CA ASN A 59 -1.25 -14.51 11.99
C ASN A 59 -0.10 -15.11 12.82
N HIS A 60 0.47 -16.22 12.36
CA HIS A 60 1.60 -16.88 13.02
C HIS A 60 2.96 -16.23 12.74
N ARG A 61 3.03 -15.14 11.95
CA ARG A 61 4.26 -14.42 11.59
C ARG A 61 5.35 -15.34 11.03
N LEU A 62 5.03 -16.10 9.98
CA LEU A 62 5.96 -17.07 9.38
C LEU A 62 7.32 -16.42 9.07
N PRO A 63 8.45 -16.90 9.64
CA PRO A 63 9.76 -16.25 9.52
C PRO A 63 10.35 -16.28 8.10
N HIS A 64 9.94 -17.25 7.27
CA HIS A 64 10.34 -17.36 5.86
C HIS A 64 9.65 -16.33 4.96
N ALA A 65 8.48 -15.82 5.35
CA ALA A 65 7.70 -14.93 4.49
C ALA A 65 8.17 -13.48 4.59
N ARG A 66 8.63 -12.95 3.46
CA ARG A 66 9.04 -11.56 3.28
C ARG A 66 7.85 -10.64 3.08
N ILE A 67 6.94 -11.08 2.22
CA ILE A 67 5.68 -10.42 1.89
C ILE A 67 4.57 -11.45 2.02
N ILE A 68 3.51 -11.06 2.72
CA ILE A 68 2.22 -11.74 2.72
C ILE A 68 1.17 -10.71 2.31
N ALA A 69 0.42 -10.99 1.26
CA ALA A 69 -0.59 -10.11 0.70
C ALA A 69 -1.90 -10.88 0.62
N ILE A 70 -2.93 -10.39 1.31
CA ILE A 70 -4.23 -11.03 1.52
C ILE A 70 -5.30 -10.10 0.94
N GLU A 71 -6.27 -10.66 0.22
CA GLU A 71 -7.32 -9.90 -0.48
C GLU A 71 -6.74 -8.71 -1.29
N SER A 72 -5.66 -8.96 -2.03
CA SER A 72 -4.88 -7.89 -2.66
C SER A 72 -5.50 -7.37 -3.96
N GLU A 73 -5.20 -6.12 -4.28
CA GLU A 73 -5.53 -5.45 -5.55
C GLU A 73 -4.43 -5.67 -6.60
N ARG A 74 -4.76 -5.45 -7.88
CA ARG A 74 -3.86 -5.67 -9.04
C ARG A 74 -2.58 -4.83 -8.91
N GLU A 75 -2.69 -3.63 -8.36
CA GLU A 75 -1.64 -2.66 -8.09
C GLU A 75 -0.62 -3.19 -7.08
N PHE A 76 -1.08 -3.82 -5.99
CA PHE A 76 -0.19 -4.44 -5.02
C PHE A 76 0.58 -5.59 -5.67
N GLY A 77 -0.12 -6.45 -6.41
CA GLY A 77 0.47 -7.56 -7.16
C GLY A 77 1.54 -7.11 -8.16
N LEU A 78 1.25 -6.08 -8.95
CA LEU A 78 2.23 -5.45 -9.85
C LEU A 78 3.43 -4.88 -9.07
N SER A 79 3.21 -4.29 -7.88
CA SER A 79 4.32 -3.79 -7.06
C SER A 79 5.24 -4.90 -6.53
N VAL A 80 4.69 -6.08 -6.20
CA VAL A 80 5.47 -7.28 -5.86
C VAL A 80 6.32 -7.71 -7.05
N LEU A 81 5.73 -7.77 -8.24
CA LEU A 81 6.44 -8.09 -9.48
C LEU A 81 7.56 -7.08 -9.75
N GLN A 82 7.31 -5.77 -9.66
CA GLN A 82 8.32 -4.72 -9.81
C GLN A 82 9.46 -4.83 -8.78
N GLY A 83 9.17 -5.24 -7.54
CA GLY A 83 10.16 -5.48 -6.51
C GLY A 83 11.07 -6.67 -6.83
N LEU A 84 10.49 -7.80 -7.25
CA LEU A 84 11.22 -9.00 -7.66
C LEU A 84 12.03 -8.81 -8.95
N ASP A 85 11.53 -7.99 -9.85
CA ASP A 85 12.19 -7.57 -11.09
C ASP A 85 13.43 -6.71 -10.80
N SER A 86 13.35 -5.85 -9.78
CA SER A 86 14.49 -5.07 -9.26
C SER A 86 15.52 -5.94 -8.54
N GLU A 87 15.05 -6.92 -7.75
CA GLU A 87 15.92 -7.92 -7.08
C GLU A 87 16.63 -8.82 -8.10
N LEU A 88 15.97 -9.21 -9.21
CA LEU A 88 16.59 -9.94 -10.31
C LEU A 88 17.75 -9.14 -10.91
N GLN A 89 17.55 -7.83 -11.15
CA GLN A 89 18.62 -6.96 -11.64
C GLN A 89 19.75 -6.82 -10.61
N HIS A 90 19.43 -6.64 -9.32
CA HIS A 90 20.42 -6.57 -8.25
C HIS A 90 21.30 -7.82 -8.18
N ARG A 91 20.68 -9.02 -8.22
CA ARG A 91 21.41 -10.30 -8.27
C ARG A 91 22.23 -10.44 -9.55
N SER A 92 21.75 -9.97 -10.69
CA SER A 92 22.49 -9.94 -11.96
C SER A 92 23.80 -9.14 -11.85
N ASP A 93 23.77 -7.97 -11.23
CA ASP A 93 24.95 -7.13 -11.07
C ASP A 93 25.92 -7.67 -10.00
N LEU A 94 25.41 -8.26 -8.90
CA LEU A 94 26.22 -8.99 -7.92
C LEU A 94 26.93 -10.20 -8.57
N PHE A 95 26.20 -10.97 -9.37
CA PHE A 95 26.74 -12.17 -10.01
C PHE A 95 27.78 -11.79 -11.08
N ARG A 96 27.53 -10.75 -11.88
CA ARG A 96 28.53 -10.21 -12.82
C ARG A 96 29.80 -9.77 -12.09
N SER A 97 29.66 -9.08 -10.95
CA SER A 97 30.80 -8.61 -10.13
C SER A 97 31.60 -9.76 -9.52
N ALA A 98 30.93 -10.84 -9.12
CA ALA A 98 31.56 -12.08 -8.62
C ALA A 98 32.01 -13.03 -9.75
N ASN A 99 31.85 -12.67 -11.02
CA ASN A 99 32.02 -13.55 -12.19
C ASN A 99 31.27 -14.90 -12.04
N ALA A 100 30.07 -14.86 -11.47
CA ALA A 100 29.21 -16.00 -11.21
C ALA A 100 28.10 -16.15 -12.26
N GLN A 101 27.77 -17.38 -12.63
CA GLN A 101 26.76 -17.70 -13.66
C GLN A 101 25.38 -18.03 -13.08
N ASN A 102 25.29 -18.36 -11.79
CA ASN A 102 24.05 -18.71 -11.10
C ASN A 102 24.23 -18.67 -9.58
N LEU A 103 23.13 -18.81 -8.83
CA LEU A 103 23.11 -18.76 -7.35
C LEU A 103 24.13 -19.67 -6.67
N ARG A 104 24.34 -20.91 -7.17
CA ARG A 104 25.29 -21.86 -6.57
C ARG A 104 26.73 -21.40 -6.78
N ASP A 105 27.04 -20.97 -8.00
CA ASP A 105 28.36 -20.44 -8.37
C ASP A 105 28.68 -19.13 -7.62
N TYR A 106 27.66 -18.28 -7.41
CA TYR A 106 27.78 -17.07 -6.59
C TYR A 106 28.14 -17.40 -5.13
N TYR A 107 27.44 -18.35 -4.50
CA TYR A 107 27.78 -18.77 -3.14
C TYR A 107 29.18 -19.37 -3.07
N GLN A 108 29.57 -20.22 -4.03
CA GLN A 108 30.91 -20.82 -4.09
C GLN A 108 32.03 -19.76 -4.18
N LYS A 109 31.82 -18.67 -4.94
CA LYS A 109 32.81 -17.61 -5.16
C LYS A 109 32.83 -16.53 -4.09
N SER A 110 31.68 -16.16 -3.54
CA SER A 110 31.56 -15.07 -2.55
C SER A 110 31.53 -15.55 -1.10
N GLN A 111 31.14 -16.80 -0.85
CA GLN A 111 30.76 -17.34 0.47
C GLN A 111 29.62 -16.55 1.17
N LEU A 112 28.95 -15.64 0.46
CA LEU A 112 27.81 -14.89 0.98
C LEU A 112 26.51 -15.67 0.72
N PRO A 113 25.74 -16.03 1.76
CA PRO A 113 24.46 -16.71 1.58
C PRO A 113 23.46 -15.79 0.89
N MET A 114 22.62 -16.36 0.02
CA MET A 114 21.55 -15.66 -0.66
C MET A 114 20.35 -16.60 -0.79
N PRO A 115 19.22 -16.31 -0.12
CA PRO A 115 18.06 -17.20 -0.15
C PRO A 115 17.46 -17.29 -1.56
N ARG A 116 16.91 -18.48 -1.88
CA ARG A 116 16.02 -18.65 -3.02
C ARG A 116 14.71 -17.93 -2.75
N ILE A 117 14.23 -17.15 -3.71
CA ILE A 117 12.92 -16.54 -3.61
C ILE A 117 11.89 -17.47 -4.23
N VAL A 118 10.79 -17.73 -3.53
CA VAL A 118 9.61 -18.40 -4.06
C VAL A 118 8.44 -17.43 -4.01
N LEU A 119 8.07 -16.92 -5.18
CA LEU A 119 6.84 -16.18 -5.37
C LEU A 119 5.68 -17.16 -5.57
N VAL A 120 4.69 -17.09 -4.70
CA VAL A 120 3.42 -17.79 -4.83
C VAL A 120 2.34 -16.74 -5.04
N ILE A 121 1.65 -16.84 -6.16
CA ILE A 121 0.46 -16.03 -6.44
C ILE A 121 -0.69 -17.00 -6.58
N ASP A 122 -1.69 -16.89 -5.70
CA ASP A 122 -2.98 -17.55 -5.96
C ASP A 122 -3.94 -16.60 -6.69
N GLU A 123 -4.78 -17.19 -7.54
CA GLU A 123 -5.61 -16.51 -8.55
C GLU A 123 -4.85 -15.49 -9.41
N PHE A 124 -3.66 -15.89 -9.92
CA PHE A 124 -2.77 -14.97 -10.67
C PHE A 124 -3.40 -14.34 -11.92
N GLN A 125 -4.47 -14.93 -12.46
CA GLN A 125 -5.22 -14.36 -13.59
C GLN A 125 -5.89 -13.03 -13.26
N GLU A 126 -6.15 -12.71 -11.98
CA GLU A 126 -6.73 -11.43 -11.57
C GLU A 126 -5.83 -10.24 -11.93
N LEU A 127 -4.52 -10.45 -12.14
CA LEU A 127 -3.63 -9.41 -12.69
C LEU A 127 -4.07 -8.91 -14.08
N PHE A 128 -4.75 -9.74 -14.85
CA PHE A 128 -5.03 -9.53 -16.27
C PHE A 128 -6.49 -9.24 -16.60
N THR A 129 -7.38 -9.06 -15.62
CA THR A 129 -8.84 -8.95 -15.87
C THR A 129 -9.26 -7.78 -16.76
N GLU A 130 -8.37 -6.83 -17.04
CA GLU A 130 -8.61 -5.64 -17.86
C GLU A 130 -7.47 -5.45 -18.89
N ASP A 131 -7.78 -4.96 -20.09
CA ASP A 131 -6.78 -4.56 -21.10
C ASP A 131 -6.26 -3.15 -20.81
N ASP A 132 -5.26 -3.07 -19.93
CA ASP A 132 -4.69 -1.81 -19.47
C ASP A 132 -3.15 -1.85 -19.37
N MET A 133 -2.56 -0.71 -18.99
CA MET A 133 -1.12 -0.60 -18.78
C MET A 133 -0.60 -1.45 -17.61
N LEU A 134 -1.45 -1.81 -16.64
CA LEU A 134 -1.11 -2.61 -15.46
C LEU A 134 -0.89 -4.07 -15.90
N SER A 135 -1.86 -4.65 -16.60
CA SER A 135 -1.81 -5.96 -17.25
C SER A 135 -0.60 -6.08 -18.17
N ALA A 136 -0.42 -5.12 -19.08
CA ALA A 136 0.71 -5.12 -20.01
C ALA A 136 2.07 -5.11 -19.28
N GLN A 137 2.19 -4.34 -18.19
CA GLN A 137 3.42 -4.30 -17.40
C GLN A 137 3.63 -5.58 -16.57
N ALA A 138 2.57 -6.15 -16.02
CA ALA A 138 2.60 -7.41 -15.27
C ALA A 138 3.02 -8.58 -16.17
N VAL A 139 2.44 -8.72 -17.37
CA VAL A 139 2.82 -9.72 -18.38
C VAL A 139 4.32 -9.62 -18.70
N ARG A 140 4.80 -8.41 -19.00
CA ARG A 140 6.21 -8.16 -19.35
C ARG A 140 7.18 -8.56 -18.23
N ILE A 141 6.84 -8.26 -16.97
CA ILE A 141 7.69 -8.61 -15.82
C ILE A 141 7.64 -10.12 -15.58
N LEU A 142 6.46 -10.75 -15.61
CA LEU A 142 6.32 -12.20 -15.45
C LEU A 142 7.07 -12.98 -16.53
N ASP A 143 7.04 -12.55 -17.79
CA ASP A 143 7.82 -13.19 -18.86
C ASP A 143 9.34 -13.12 -18.59
N ARG A 144 9.86 -11.96 -18.14
CA ARG A 144 11.27 -11.86 -17.71
C ARG A 144 11.58 -12.76 -16.52
N LEU A 145 10.75 -12.75 -15.47
CA LEU A 145 10.94 -13.56 -14.27
C LEU A 145 10.94 -15.06 -14.58
N VAL A 146 10.05 -15.54 -15.44
CA VAL A 146 9.98 -16.96 -15.84
C VAL A 146 11.16 -17.34 -16.75
N ARG A 147 11.63 -16.45 -17.64
CA ARG A 147 12.79 -16.75 -18.51
C ARG A 147 14.13 -16.71 -17.77
N GLN A 148 14.30 -15.79 -16.82
CA GLN A 148 15.61 -15.48 -16.22
C GLN A 148 15.74 -15.88 -14.75
N GLY A 149 14.62 -16.01 -14.01
CA GLY A 149 14.60 -16.20 -12.56
C GLY A 149 15.40 -17.41 -12.07
N ARG A 150 15.41 -18.51 -12.85
CA ARG A 150 16.25 -19.70 -12.59
C ARG A 150 17.68 -19.37 -12.18
N ALA A 151 18.37 -18.51 -12.94
CA ALA A 151 19.79 -18.24 -12.72
C ALA A 151 20.02 -17.56 -11.36
N PHE A 152 19.14 -16.62 -11.03
CA PHE A 152 19.17 -15.79 -9.82
C PHE A 152 18.45 -16.41 -8.62
N GLY A 153 17.93 -17.64 -8.75
CA GLY A 153 17.24 -18.36 -7.69
C GLY A 153 15.85 -17.81 -7.35
N ILE A 154 15.18 -17.20 -8.33
CA ILE A 154 13.81 -16.72 -8.22
C ILE A 154 12.88 -17.73 -8.90
N HIS A 155 11.94 -18.27 -8.14
CA HIS A 155 11.00 -19.32 -8.53
C HIS A 155 9.56 -18.80 -8.42
N LEU A 156 8.68 -19.31 -9.29
CA LEU A 156 7.28 -18.88 -9.35
C LEU A 156 6.37 -20.09 -9.21
N ILE A 157 5.33 -19.97 -8.40
CA ILE A 157 4.21 -20.91 -8.27
C ILE A 157 2.94 -20.08 -8.53
N LEU A 158 2.32 -20.29 -9.68
CA LEU A 158 1.16 -19.53 -10.14
C LEU A 158 -0.09 -20.42 -10.04
N GLY A 159 -0.98 -20.09 -9.11
CA GLY A 159 -2.26 -20.77 -8.86
C GLY A 159 -3.42 -20.05 -9.54
N SER A 160 -4.35 -20.80 -10.13
CA SER A 160 -5.52 -20.25 -10.83
C SER A 160 -6.71 -21.21 -10.79
N GLN A 161 -7.93 -20.66 -10.69
CA GLN A 161 -9.16 -21.43 -10.91
C GLN A 161 -9.43 -21.72 -12.39
N SER A 162 -9.09 -20.79 -13.29
CA SER A 162 -9.29 -20.93 -14.73
C SER A 162 -8.38 -20.00 -15.54
N LEU A 163 -7.91 -20.50 -16.68
CA LEU A 163 -7.13 -19.77 -17.68
C LEU A 163 -7.94 -19.46 -18.95
N SER A 164 -9.23 -19.80 -19.00
CA SER A 164 -10.07 -19.56 -20.18
C SER A 164 -10.70 -18.16 -20.22
N GLY A 165 -10.15 -17.19 -19.49
CA GLY A 165 -10.57 -15.79 -19.54
C GLY A 165 -10.04 -15.06 -20.78
N ASP A 166 -10.67 -13.95 -21.14
CA ASP A 166 -10.35 -13.17 -22.36
C ASP A 166 -8.89 -12.67 -22.40
N TYR A 167 -8.31 -12.41 -21.23
CA TYR A 167 -6.97 -11.89 -21.05
C TYR A 167 -6.15 -12.82 -20.13
N THR A 168 -5.00 -13.30 -20.60
CA THR A 168 -4.12 -14.20 -19.85
C THR A 168 -2.65 -14.00 -20.22
N LEU A 169 -1.74 -14.67 -19.50
CA LEU A 169 -0.34 -14.77 -19.90
C LEU A 169 -0.22 -15.35 -21.33
N PRO A 170 0.62 -14.77 -22.21
CA PRO A 170 0.87 -15.32 -23.53
C PRO A 170 1.30 -16.80 -23.49
N ARG A 171 0.81 -17.60 -24.43
CA ARG A 171 1.19 -19.03 -24.55
C ARG A 171 2.71 -19.23 -24.63
N SER A 172 3.45 -18.28 -25.20
CA SER A 172 4.93 -18.27 -25.26
C SER A 172 5.61 -18.09 -23.89
N THR A 173 4.95 -17.46 -22.93
CA THR A 173 5.38 -17.32 -21.53
C THR A 173 4.94 -18.54 -20.72
N ILE A 174 3.68 -18.97 -20.87
CA ILE A 174 3.15 -20.20 -20.26
C ILE A 174 4.03 -21.41 -20.63
N GLY A 175 4.49 -21.50 -21.89
CA GLY A 175 5.39 -22.54 -22.38
C GLY A 175 6.83 -22.51 -21.82
N GLN A 176 7.21 -21.52 -21.01
CA GLN A 176 8.47 -21.53 -20.25
C GLN A 176 8.31 -22.15 -18.84
N ILE A 177 7.07 -22.35 -18.39
CA ILE A 177 6.75 -22.94 -17.08
C ILE A 177 6.60 -24.45 -17.25
N ALA A 178 7.70 -25.20 -17.08
CA ALA A 178 7.74 -26.62 -17.41
C ALA A 178 6.95 -27.53 -16.45
N VAL A 179 6.75 -27.11 -15.19
CA VAL A 179 5.96 -27.88 -14.22
C VAL A 179 4.51 -27.43 -14.27
N ARG A 180 3.63 -28.39 -14.54
CA ARG A 180 2.17 -28.24 -14.52
C ARG A 180 1.60 -29.12 -13.40
N ILE A 181 0.66 -28.59 -12.64
CA ILE A 181 -0.20 -29.37 -11.76
C ILE A 181 -1.64 -29.05 -12.12
N ALA A 182 -2.32 -30.01 -12.74
CA ALA A 182 -3.73 -29.90 -13.07
C ALA A 182 -4.55 -30.73 -12.07
N LEU A 183 -5.32 -30.06 -11.23
CA LEU A 183 -6.40 -30.69 -10.47
C LEU A 183 -7.66 -30.76 -11.36
N GLN A 184 -8.80 -31.14 -10.81
CA GLN A 184 -10.08 -31.04 -11.54
C GLN A 184 -10.34 -29.59 -12.03
N CYS A 185 -10.36 -29.38 -13.34
CA CYS A 185 -10.69 -28.11 -14.00
C CYS A 185 -11.59 -28.35 -15.22
N SER A 186 -11.88 -27.30 -16.01
CA SER A 186 -12.65 -27.46 -17.26
C SER A 186 -11.82 -28.07 -18.39
N GLU A 187 -12.47 -28.53 -19.45
CA GLU A 187 -11.77 -29.00 -20.66
C GLU A 187 -10.98 -27.88 -21.37
N PRO A 188 -11.51 -26.65 -21.54
CA PRO A 188 -10.71 -25.50 -21.97
C PRO A 188 -9.46 -25.27 -21.11
N ASP A 189 -9.58 -25.27 -19.78
CA ASP A 189 -8.43 -25.11 -18.88
C ASP A 189 -7.42 -26.24 -19.04
N THR A 190 -7.89 -27.48 -19.19
CA THR A 190 -7.04 -28.66 -19.40
C THR A 190 -6.11 -28.46 -20.60
N ARG A 191 -6.63 -27.95 -21.73
CA ARG A 191 -5.86 -27.67 -22.97
C ARG A 191 -4.94 -26.45 -22.88
N LEU A 192 -5.09 -25.60 -21.87
CA LEU A 192 -4.21 -24.44 -21.63
C LEU A 192 -3.07 -24.77 -20.66
N VAL A 193 -3.30 -25.75 -19.78
CA VAL A 193 -2.34 -26.19 -18.76
C VAL A 193 -1.51 -27.36 -19.27
N LEU A 194 -2.15 -28.33 -19.91
CA LEU A 194 -1.50 -29.48 -20.55
C LEU A 194 -1.52 -29.29 -22.08
N THR A 195 -0.91 -30.21 -22.82
CA THR A 195 -1.02 -30.19 -24.29
C THR A 195 -2.42 -30.61 -24.76
N GLU A 196 -2.81 -30.23 -25.97
CA GLU A 196 -4.16 -30.45 -26.52
C GLU A 196 -4.62 -31.92 -26.50
N ASP A 197 -3.69 -32.85 -26.78
CA ASP A 197 -3.91 -34.30 -26.76
C ASP A 197 -3.85 -34.94 -25.35
N ASN A 198 -3.65 -34.16 -24.28
CA ASN A 198 -3.48 -34.67 -22.92
C ASN A 198 -4.79 -34.56 -22.12
N ASP A 199 -5.58 -35.63 -22.18
CA ASP A 199 -6.91 -35.74 -21.59
C ASP A 199 -6.92 -36.23 -20.12
N ALA A 200 -5.76 -36.41 -19.48
CA ALA A 200 -5.63 -37.09 -18.19
C ALA A 200 -6.44 -36.47 -17.04
N VAL A 201 -6.76 -35.17 -17.12
CA VAL A 201 -7.62 -34.45 -16.15
C VAL A 201 -9.06 -34.99 -16.16
N ARG A 202 -9.58 -35.47 -17.31
CA ARG A 202 -10.93 -36.06 -17.41
C ARG A 202 -11.09 -37.31 -16.54
N MET A 203 -9.99 -37.99 -16.20
CA MET A 203 -9.99 -39.21 -15.40
C MET A 203 -9.95 -38.94 -13.88
N LEU A 204 -9.88 -37.68 -13.45
CA LEU A 204 -9.88 -37.27 -12.03
C LEU A 204 -11.32 -37.21 -11.50
N SER A 205 -11.67 -38.09 -10.57
CA SER A 205 -13.06 -38.27 -10.10
C SER A 205 -13.35 -37.64 -8.74
N ARG A 206 -12.33 -37.28 -7.96
CA ARG A 206 -12.47 -36.77 -6.58
C ARG A 206 -11.68 -35.46 -6.37
N PRO A 207 -12.11 -34.60 -5.43
CA PRO A 207 -11.28 -33.52 -4.91
C PRO A 207 -9.91 -34.00 -4.42
N GLY A 208 -8.87 -33.21 -4.70
CA GLY A 208 -7.49 -33.51 -4.37
C GLY A 208 -6.82 -34.54 -5.29
N GLU A 209 -7.52 -35.20 -6.20
CA GLU A 209 -6.83 -35.92 -7.28
C GLU A 209 -6.26 -34.91 -8.28
N ALA A 210 -5.01 -35.12 -8.71
CA ALA A 210 -4.30 -34.21 -9.59
C ALA A 210 -3.31 -34.93 -10.51
N ILE A 211 -2.96 -34.29 -11.63
CA ILE A 211 -1.87 -34.68 -12.52
C ILE A 211 -0.69 -33.75 -12.30
N TYR A 212 0.44 -34.29 -11.85
CA TYR A 212 1.75 -33.64 -11.89
C TYR A 212 2.41 -33.93 -13.23
N ASN A 213 2.95 -32.91 -13.90
CA ASN A 213 3.68 -33.07 -15.15
C ASN A 213 4.89 -32.12 -15.16
N ALA A 214 6.09 -32.63 -15.42
CA ALA A 214 7.34 -31.87 -15.38
C ALA A 214 7.95 -31.56 -16.77
N VAL A 215 7.21 -31.84 -17.84
CA VAL A 215 7.67 -31.79 -19.24
C VAL A 215 6.70 -30.99 -20.11
N ASN A 216 6.37 -29.77 -19.67
CA ASN A 216 5.52 -28.81 -20.39
C ASN A 216 4.10 -29.31 -20.70
N GLY A 217 3.58 -30.28 -19.93
CA GLY A 217 2.23 -30.80 -20.12
C GLY A 217 2.08 -31.94 -21.13
N LEU A 218 3.18 -32.50 -21.65
CA LEU A 218 3.16 -33.65 -22.57
C LEU A 218 2.64 -34.92 -21.88
N GLN A 219 1.73 -35.65 -22.52
CA GLN A 219 1.04 -36.82 -21.95
C GLN A 219 1.98 -37.87 -21.32
N GLY A 220 3.13 -38.16 -21.95
CA GLY A 220 4.10 -39.14 -21.45
C GLY A 220 4.82 -38.77 -20.13
N GLY A 221 4.65 -37.54 -19.65
CA GLY A 221 5.19 -37.09 -18.35
C GLY A 221 4.16 -36.93 -17.24
N ASN A 222 2.94 -37.42 -17.45
CA ASN A 222 1.87 -37.37 -16.45
C ASN A 222 2.14 -38.33 -15.29
N SER A 223 2.06 -37.83 -14.06
CA SER A 223 2.01 -38.61 -12.82
C SER A 223 0.76 -38.22 -12.04
N ARG A 224 -0.23 -39.12 -12.00
CA ARG A 224 -1.42 -38.93 -11.15
C ARG A 224 -1.03 -39.07 -9.68
N PHE A 225 -1.53 -38.17 -8.83
CA PHE A 225 -1.33 -38.21 -7.38
C PHE A 225 -2.56 -37.71 -6.63
N GLN A 226 -2.59 -37.95 -5.32
CA GLN A 226 -3.55 -37.37 -4.39
C GLN A 226 -2.84 -36.27 -3.59
N VAL A 227 -3.41 -35.08 -3.54
CA VAL A 227 -2.98 -33.98 -2.67
C VAL A 227 -3.08 -34.42 -1.21
N ALA A 228 -2.01 -34.24 -0.45
CA ALA A 228 -1.99 -34.51 0.98
C ALA A 228 -3.01 -33.62 1.70
N TRP A 229 -3.81 -34.21 2.60
CA TRP A 229 -4.65 -33.44 3.49
C TRP A 229 -3.80 -32.84 4.61
N LEU A 230 -3.87 -31.53 4.78
CA LEU A 230 -3.31 -30.79 5.90
C LEU A 230 -4.47 -30.02 6.53
N SER A 231 -4.91 -30.42 7.73
CA SER A 231 -5.99 -29.71 8.40
C SER A 231 -5.53 -28.32 8.89
N ASP A 232 -6.49 -27.41 9.09
CA ASP A 232 -6.20 -26.09 9.64
C ASP A 232 -5.48 -26.17 11.00
N ILE A 233 -5.89 -27.11 11.85
CA ILE A 233 -5.30 -27.36 13.18
C ILE A 233 -3.83 -27.79 13.06
N GLU A 234 -3.53 -28.77 12.19
CA GLU A 234 -2.14 -29.22 11.96
C GLU A 234 -1.29 -28.10 11.38
N ARG A 235 -1.83 -27.32 10.43
CA ARG A 235 -1.15 -26.15 9.85
C ARG A 235 -0.80 -25.12 10.92
N GLU A 236 -1.74 -24.76 11.80
CA GLU A 236 -1.49 -23.83 12.91
C GLU A 236 -0.43 -24.35 13.90
N VAL A 237 -0.45 -25.65 14.21
CA VAL A 237 0.57 -26.30 15.06
C VAL A 237 1.96 -26.17 14.42
N TYR A 238 2.12 -26.52 13.15
CA TYR A 238 3.41 -26.39 12.45
C TYR A 238 3.88 -24.94 12.37
N LEU A 239 2.99 -24.00 12.00
CA LEU A 239 3.32 -22.58 11.89
C LEU A 239 3.76 -21.98 13.24
N LYS A 240 3.08 -22.37 14.33
CA LYS A 240 3.47 -22.00 15.69
C LYS A 240 4.86 -22.55 16.06
N GLN A 241 5.12 -23.83 15.84
CA GLN A 241 6.42 -24.45 16.12
C GLN A 241 7.56 -23.81 15.33
N ILE A 242 7.33 -23.47 14.05
CA ILE A 242 8.32 -22.78 13.20
C ILE A 242 8.65 -21.38 13.75
N ASN A 243 7.63 -20.61 14.19
CA ASN A 243 7.84 -19.30 14.79
C ASN A 243 8.55 -19.41 16.16
N GLU A 244 8.18 -20.37 17.01
CA GLU A 244 8.86 -20.65 18.29
C GLU A 244 10.34 -21.00 18.07
N LEU A 245 10.65 -21.84 17.09
CA LEU A 245 12.04 -22.17 16.72
C LEU A 245 12.81 -20.94 16.21
N ALA A 246 12.18 -20.09 15.41
CA ALA A 246 12.79 -18.84 14.95
C ALA A 246 13.05 -17.87 16.11
N GLN A 247 12.14 -17.78 17.09
CA GLN A 247 12.35 -16.97 18.30
C GLN A 247 13.49 -17.50 19.17
N GLN A 248 13.58 -18.82 19.37
CA GLN A 248 14.68 -19.48 20.10
C GLN A 248 16.04 -19.27 19.43
N ARG A 249 16.07 -19.14 18.10
CA ARG A 249 17.29 -18.83 17.31
C ARG A 249 17.54 -17.33 17.14
N GLU A 250 16.78 -16.48 17.85
CA GLU A 250 16.81 -15.02 17.75
C GLU A 250 16.63 -14.48 16.31
N TYR A 251 16.03 -15.27 15.42
CA TYR A 251 15.87 -14.92 14.03
C TYR A 251 14.86 -13.77 13.88
N ARG A 252 15.27 -12.74 13.13
CA ARG A 252 14.49 -11.52 12.86
C ARG A 252 14.63 -11.13 11.39
N ARG A 253 13.51 -11.08 10.67
CA ARG A 253 13.41 -10.47 9.33
C ARG A 253 12.30 -9.43 9.32
N ASN A 254 12.51 -8.36 8.56
CA ASN A 254 11.45 -7.41 8.24
C ASN A 254 10.46 -8.07 7.27
N GLN A 255 9.34 -8.54 7.81
CA GLN A 255 8.16 -8.94 7.06
C GLN A 255 7.29 -7.71 6.73
N VAL A 256 6.61 -7.78 5.59
CA VAL A 256 5.51 -6.91 5.16
C VAL A 256 4.24 -7.76 5.10
N ILE A 257 3.19 -7.35 5.78
CA ILE A 257 1.86 -7.94 5.67
C ILE A 257 0.95 -6.85 5.12
N PHE A 258 0.27 -7.15 4.03
CA PHE A 258 -0.74 -6.29 3.41
C PHE A 258 -2.08 -7.02 3.40
N GLU A 259 -3.12 -6.36 3.89
CA GLU A 259 -4.50 -6.86 3.87
C GLU A 259 -5.33 -5.79 3.17
N GLY A 260 -5.74 -6.02 1.92
CA GLY A 260 -6.26 -4.96 1.03
C GLY A 260 -7.49 -4.22 1.57
N ASN A 261 -8.33 -4.90 2.34
CA ASN A 261 -9.54 -4.34 2.96
C ASN A 261 -9.32 -3.76 4.38
N THR A 262 -8.09 -3.75 4.90
CA THR A 262 -7.79 -3.29 6.27
C THR A 262 -7.33 -1.83 6.28
N LEU A 263 -7.89 -1.03 7.20
CA LEU A 263 -7.49 0.36 7.36
C LEU A 263 -6.05 0.49 7.88
N ALA A 264 -5.32 1.47 7.36
CA ALA A 264 -3.96 1.77 7.80
C ALA A 264 -3.90 2.15 9.29
N GLU A 265 -3.10 1.43 10.08
CA GLU A 265 -2.92 1.68 11.51
C GLU A 265 -1.71 2.58 11.77
N ILE A 266 -1.92 3.75 12.39
CA ILE A 266 -0.84 4.69 12.78
C ILE A 266 0.22 3.99 13.64
N ASP A 267 -0.20 3.10 14.54
CA ASP A 267 0.68 2.38 15.47
C ASP A 267 1.58 1.35 14.77
N LYS A 268 1.34 1.00 13.51
CA LYS A 268 2.23 0.13 12.71
C LYS A 268 3.28 0.92 11.91
N ASN A 269 3.18 2.25 11.87
CA ASN A 269 4.06 3.10 11.06
C ASN A 269 5.50 3.16 11.62
N ARG A 270 6.39 2.34 11.03
CA ARG A 270 7.82 2.29 11.37
C ARG A 270 8.56 3.63 11.20
N ALA A 271 8.09 4.55 10.35
CA ALA A 271 8.73 5.85 10.18
C ALA A 271 8.39 6.81 11.33
N LEU A 272 7.14 6.82 11.80
CA LEU A 272 6.73 7.59 12.99
C LEU A 272 7.37 7.03 14.26
N HIS A 273 7.39 5.71 14.45
CA HIS A 273 8.10 5.09 15.58
C HIS A 273 9.59 5.42 15.62
N ARG A 274 10.26 5.52 14.47
CA ARG A 274 11.66 5.99 14.43
C ARG A 274 11.79 7.46 14.84
N LEU A 275 10.87 8.33 14.45
CA LEU A 275 10.89 9.75 14.86
C LEU A 275 10.58 9.94 16.36
N LEU A 276 9.75 9.06 16.96
CA LEU A 276 9.52 9.03 18.41
C LEU A 276 10.71 8.47 19.19
N ALA A 277 11.32 7.39 18.71
CA ALA A 277 12.44 6.72 19.38
C ALA A 277 13.79 7.45 19.19
N GLN A 278 13.92 8.27 18.14
CA GLN A 278 15.09 9.11 17.91
C GLN A 278 14.83 10.51 18.47
N ALA A 279 15.60 10.93 19.48
CA ALA A 279 15.88 12.33 19.70
C ALA A 279 16.73 12.85 18.52
N ALA A 280 16.08 13.08 17.38
CA ALA A 280 16.74 13.39 16.12
C ALA A 280 17.43 14.76 16.19
N PRO A 281 18.58 14.97 15.53
CA PRO A 281 19.32 16.23 15.65
C PRO A 281 18.53 17.44 15.12
N ALA A 282 18.80 18.62 15.68
CA ALA A 282 18.12 19.90 15.43
C ALA A 282 18.16 20.46 13.98
N HIS A 283 18.57 19.65 12.99
CA HIS A 283 18.69 19.99 11.58
C HIS A 283 17.95 19.01 10.66
N LEU A 284 16.73 18.61 11.05
CA LEU A 284 15.72 18.21 10.06
C LEU A 284 15.24 19.48 9.34
N GLY A 285 15.45 19.55 8.02
CA GLY A 285 15.22 20.77 7.23
C GLY A 285 13.79 21.31 7.29
N GLU A 286 13.59 22.54 6.77
CA GLU A 286 12.39 23.39 6.89
C GLU A 286 11.03 22.77 6.45
N SER A 287 11.03 21.52 6.01
CA SER A 287 9.86 20.78 5.55
C SER A 287 9.37 19.73 6.55
N VAL A 288 8.08 19.78 6.85
CA VAL A 288 7.37 18.79 7.67
C VAL A 288 6.74 17.75 6.74
N ALA A 289 7.27 16.53 6.76
CA ALA A 289 6.65 15.39 6.10
C ALA A 289 5.66 14.72 7.06
N ALA A 290 4.38 14.70 6.69
CA ALA A 290 3.29 14.24 7.52
C ALA A 290 2.53 13.08 6.86
N TRP A 291 2.29 12.02 7.60
CA TRP A 291 1.80 10.76 7.07
C TRP A 291 0.31 10.80 6.72
N ILE A 292 -0.06 10.27 5.55
CA ILE A 292 -1.43 10.23 5.03
C ILE A 292 -2.00 8.80 5.11
N GLY A 293 -1.18 7.77 4.88
CA GLY A 293 -1.60 6.37 4.91
C GLY A 293 -0.55 5.40 4.36
N GLU A 294 -0.83 4.10 4.45
CA GLU A 294 0.02 3.07 3.84
C GLU A 294 -0.18 3.03 2.31
N PRO A 295 0.89 2.86 1.52
CA PRO A 295 0.76 2.67 0.08
C PRO A 295 0.21 1.26 -0.23
N ILE A 296 -0.70 1.20 -1.21
CA ILE A 296 -1.19 -0.06 -1.84
C ILE A 296 -0.06 -0.77 -2.64
N ALA A 297 1.12 -0.17 -2.73
CA ALA A 297 2.29 -0.73 -3.40
C ALA A 297 3.47 -0.82 -2.41
N ILE A 298 4.39 -1.76 -2.62
CA ILE A 298 5.64 -1.86 -1.85
C ILE A 298 6.54 -0.65 -2.15
N ARG A 299 6.28 0.45 -1.44
CA ARG A 299 6.93 1.76 -1.57
C ARG A 299 7.10 2.39 -0.19
N GLN A 300 7.79 3.53 -0.13
CA GLN A 300 7.88 4.32 1.10
C GLN A 300 6.51 4.89 1.49
N SER A 301 6.28 5.07 2.80
CA SER A 301 5.04 5.60 3.37
C SER A 301 4.58 6.89 2.69
N ILE A 302 3.29 7.00 2.38
CA ILE A 302 2.73 8.17 1.69
C ILE A 302 2.65 9.34 2.69
N ALA A 303 3.32 10.45 2.37
CA ALA A 303 3.36 11.64 3.21
C ALA A 303 3.18 12.93 2.39
N ALA A 304 2.41 13.89 2.92
CA ALA A 304 2.41 15.26 2.44
C ALA A 304 3.63 15.98 2.98
N VAL A 305 4.33 16.72 2.12
CA VAL A 305 5.51 17.50 2.50
C VAL A 305 5.15 18.98 2.52
N PHE A 306 4.90 19.51 3.71
CA PHE A 306 4.68 20.93 3.95
C PHE A 306 6.01 21.66 4.00
N ARG A 307 6.14 22.78 3.27
CA ARG A 307 7.34 23.65 3.25
C ARG A 307 6.96 25.06 3.68
N ARG A 308 7.94 25.88 4.08
CA ARG A 308 7.75 27.30 4.40
C ARG A 308 7.54 28.20 3.15
N GLN A 309 6.62 27.81 2.27
CA GLN A 309 6.30 28.49 1.00
C GLN A 309 4.78 28.52 0.74
N GLY A 310 4.29 29.56 0.06
CA GLY A 310 2.88 29.69 -0.33
C GLY A 310 2.40 28.47 -1.13
N GLY A 311 1.11 28.14 -1.02
CA GLY A 311 0.53 26.95 -1.65
C GLY A 311 0.85 25.61 -0.99
N SER A 312 1.58 25.57 0.14
CA SER A 312 1.86 24.33 0.91
C SER A 312 0.64 23.88 1.73
N ASN A 313 -0.40 23.46 1.04
CA ASN A 313 -1.70 23.06 1.59
C ASN A 313 -2.02 21.61 1.19
N LEU A 314 -2.87 20.93 1.97
CA LEU A 314 -3.42 19.62 1.63
C LEU A 314 -4.95 19.67 1.76
N LEU A 315 -5.64 19.21 0.72
CA LEU A 315 -7.10 19.06 0.68
C LEU A 315 -7.43 17.56 0.65
N ILE A 316 -8.23 17.10 1.60
CA ILE A 316 -8.68 15.71 1.71
C ILE A 316 -10.14 15.64 1.28
N ILE A 317 -10.43 14.86 0.24
CA ILE A 317 -11.77 14.65 -0.34
C ILE A 317 -12.09 13.16 -0.33
N GLY A 318 -13.30 12.81 0.11
CA GLY A 318 -13.81 11.45 0.08
C GLY A 318 -15.22 11.39 0.67
N GLN A 319 -15.93 10.28 0.45
CA GLN A 319 -17.28 10.07 0.98
C GLN A 319 -17.27 9.53 2.43
N ASN A 320 -16.19 8.84 2.81
CA ASN A 320 -16.04 8.27 4.16
C ASN A 320 -15.46 9.32 5.14
N GLY A 321 -16.35 9.90 5.95
CA GLY A 321 -15.98 10.90 6.96
C GLY A 321 -14.99 10.41 8.02
N LEU A 322 -15.08 9.13 8.43
CA LEU A 322 -14.18 8.54 9.42
C LEU A 322 -12.77 8.37 8.86
N ALA A 323 -12.64 7.89 7.62
CA ALA A 323 -11.34 7.82 6.95
C ALA A 323 -10.71 9.21 6.80
N ALA A 324 -11.51 10.22 6.42
CA ALA A 324 -11.03 11.60 6.30
C ALA A 324 -10.60 12.21 7.66
N GLN A 325 -11.31 11.88 8.75
CA GLN A 325 -10.92 12.25 10.13
C GLN A 325 -9.62 11.53 10.55
N GLY A 326 -9.48 10.25 10.21
CA GLY A 326 -8.27 9.45 10.47
C GLY A 326 -7.04 9.99 9.76
N ILE A 327 -7.15 10.39 8.49
CA ILE A 327 -6.07 11.05 7.74
C ILE A 327 -5.72 12.40 8.39
N LEU A 328 -6.71 13.22 8.76
CA LEU A 328 -6.48 14.50 9.44
C LEU A 328 -5.72 14.30 10.77
N ALA A 329 -6.13 13.33 11.58
CA ALA A 329 -5.48 12.94 12.83
C ALA A 329 -4.05 12.45 12.60
N SER A 330 -3.84 11.57 11.61
CA SER A 330 -2.52 11.06 11.20
C SER A 330 -1.57 12.19 10.81
N VAL A 331 -2.02 13.13 9.97
CA VAL A 331 -1.22 14.28 9.54
C VAL A 331 -0.90 15.19 10.73
N LEU A 332 -1.86 15.44 11.62
CA LEU A 332 -1.68 16.27 12.82
C LEU A 332 -0.64 15.67 13.78
N ILE A 333 -0.76 14.38 14.09
CA ILE A 333 0.19 13.63 14.93
C ILE A 333 1.58 13.62 14.27
N SER A 334 1.67 13.36 12.97
CA SER A 334 2.94 13.35 12.24
C SER A 334 3.63 14.72 12.26
N CYS A 335 2.88 15.80 12.10
CA CYS A 335 3.39 17.16 12.22
C CYS A 335 3.93 17.42 13.63
N ALA A 336 3.14 17.09 14.67
CA ALA A 336 3.55 17.29 16.06
C ALA A 336 4.83 16.53 16.40
N ILE A 337 4.89 15.21 16.16
CA ILE A 337 6.08 14.38 16.45
C ILE A 337 7.33 14.95 15.78
N ARG A 338 7.22 15.35 14.50
CA ARG A 338 8.36 15.86 13.73
C ARG A 338 8.84 17.25 14.18
N LEU A 339 7.98 18.03 14.84
CA LEU A 339 8.30 19.36 15.35
C LEU A 339 8.78 19.31 16.81
N GLU A 340 8.26 18.38 17.61
CA GLU A 340 8.75 18.05 18.96
C GLU A 340 10.19 17.51 18.92
N ALA A 341 10.51 16.66 17.94
CA ALA A 341 11.87 16.20 17.68
C ALA A 341 12.88 17.34 17.42
N ALA A 342 12.43 18.55 17.10
CA ALA A 342 13.28 19.74 16.97
C ALA A 342 13.53 20.49 18.32
N SER A 343 13.09 19.92 19.44
CA SER A 343 13.39 20.32 20.84
C SER A 343 12.89 21.70 21.30
N ASP A 344 11.90 22.29 20.63
CA ASP A 344 11.33 23.59 21.00
C ASP A 344 9.83 23.67 20.63
N PRO A 345 8.91 23.39 21.58
CA PRO A 345 7.47 23.40 21.35
C PRO A 345 6.92 24.77 20.92
N ALA A 346 7.63 25.86 21.17
CA ALA A 346 7.22 27.20 20.74
C ALA A 346 7.38 27.42 19.22
N ARG A 347 8.06 26.51 18.51
CA ARG A 347 8.26 26.59 17.04
C ARG A 347 7.02 26.28 16.22
N ALA A 348 5.95 25.77 16.81
CA ALA A 348 4.71 25.49 16.10
C ALA A 348 3.46 25.71 16.95
N THR A 349 2.38 26.16 16.29
CA THR A 349 1.05 26.23 16.90
C THR A 349 0.00 25.60 16.00
N PHE A 350 -0.91 24.86 16.61
CA PHE A 350 -1.93 24.06 15.93
C PHE A 350 -3.32 24.66 16.16
N SER A 351 -3.91 25.31 15.15
CA SER A 351 -5.33 25.67 15.18
C SER A 351 -6.13 24.49 14.64
N ILE A 352 -7.10 23.99 15.39
CA ILE A 352 -7.90 22.81 15.04
C ILE A 352 -9.36 23.24 15.06
N LEU A 353 -10.01 23.22 13.90
CA LEU A 353 -11.42 23.56 13.74
C LEU A 353 -12.21 22.30 13.43
N ASP A 354 -13.00 21.84 14.40
CA ASP A 354 -13.88 20.69 14.25
C ASP A 354 -15.32 21.14 14.02
N LEU A 355 -15.83 20.88 12.82
CA LEU A 355 -17.19 21.21 12.40
C LEU A 355 -18.10 19.97 12.33
N SER A 356 -17.68 18.84 12.92
CA SER A 356 -18.55 17.66 13.09
C SER A 356 -19.81 17.99 13.92
N GLN A 357 -20.80 17.09 13.89
CA GLN A 357 -21.88 17.14 14.86
C GLN A 357 -21.35 16.70 16.22
N THR A 358 -21.89 17.28 17.30
CA THR A 358 -21.56 16.90 18.67
C THR A 358 -21.70 15.40 18.90
N ASP A 359 -22.73 14.81 18.28
CA ASP A 359 -23.19 13.45 18.54
C ASP A 359 -22.65 12.47 17.48
N ALA A 360 -21.76 12.94 16.59
CA ALA A 360 -21.10 12.07 15.63
C ALA A 360 -20.18 11.06 16.34
N LEU A 361 -20.13 9.84 15.83
CA LEU A 361 -19.16 8.84 16.28
C LEU A 361 -17.74 9.43 16.14
N HIS A 362 -16.93 9.35 17.20
CA HIS A 362 -15.57 9.90 17.26
C HIS A 362 -15.46 11.45 17.19
N SER A 363 -16.52 12.20 17.52
CA SER A 363 -16.53 13.69 17.59
C SER A 363 -15.57 14.32 18.63
N ASP A 364 -14.89 13.50 19.43
CA ASP A 364 -13.92 13.92 20.44
C ASP A 364 -12.47 13.56 20.08
N VAL A 365 -12.20 12.83 18.99
CA VAL A 365 -10.84 12.40 18.62
C VAL A 365 -9.89 13.58 18.43
N LEU A 366 -10.30 14.60 17.68
CA LEU A 366 -9.46 15.79 17.46
C LEU A 366 -9.23 16.59 18.74
N LYS A 367 -10.20 16.58 19.66
CA LYS A 367 -10.03 17.13 21.01
C LYS A 367 -9.00 16.33 21.81
N ARG A 368 -9.15 15.00 21.90
CA ARG A 368 -8.21 14.13 22.63
C ARG A 368 -6.78 14.30 22.14
N ILE A 369 -6.56 14.41 20.82
CA ILE A 369 -5.22 14.64 20.29
C ILE A 369 -4.73 16.05 20.66
N SER A 370 -5.57 17.08 20.54
CA SER A 370 -5.25 18.45 20.98
C SER A 370 -4.83 18.51 22.45
N ASP A 371 -5.58 17.85 23.33
CA ASP A 371 -5.34 17.79 24.78
C ASP A 371 -4.05 17.02 25.13
N LEU A 372 -3.50 16.22 24.19
CA LEU A 372 -2.25 15.46 24.33
C LEU A 372 -1.05 16.09 23.61
N LEU A 373 -1.23 17.16 22.82
CA LEU A 373 -0.11 17.81 22.14
C LEU A 373 0.76 18.61 23.13
N PRO A 374 2.09 18.48 23.10
CA PRO A 374 3.00 19.35 23.88
C PRO A 374 3.13 20.77 23.29
N HIS A 375 2.50 21.03 22.14
CA HIS A 375 2.53 22.30 21.43
C HIS A 375 1.34 23.18 21.79
N SER A 376 1.43 24.49 21.55
CA SER A 376 0.28 25.40 21.69
C SER A 376 -0.83 25.04 20.69
N SER A 377 -1.88 24.36 21.15
CA SER A 377 -3.06 24.01 20.36
C SER A 377 -4.27 24.87 20.72
N LEU A 378 -5.04 25.30 19.71
CA LEU A 378 -6.32 25.99 19.86
C LEU A 378 -7.41 25.20 19.16
N LEU A 379 -8.25 24.51 19.94
CA LEU A 379 -9.44 23.83 19.45
C LEU A 379 -10.62 24.81 19.35
N GLY A 380 -11.14 25.00 18.15
CA GLY A 380 -12.37 25.72 17.86
C GLY A 380 -13.46 24.81 17.31
N ARG A 381 -14.71 25.21 17.48
CA ARG A 381 -15.86 24.71 16.72
C ARG A 381 -16.44 25.83 15.87
N ARG A 382 -17.58 25.61 15.23
CA ARG A 382 -18.24 26.58 14.33
C ARG A 382 -18.33 28.01 14.87
N ARG A 383 -18.63 28.21 16.16
CA ARG A 383 -18.69 29.57 16.76
C ARG A 383 -17.33 30.28 16.83
N GLN A 384 -16.23 29.54 16.88
CA GLN A 384 -14.86 30.07 16.91
C GLN A 384 -14.25 30.21 15.51
N LEU A 385 -14.89 29.67 14.46
CA LEU A 385 -14.40 29.71 13.08
C LEU A 385 -14.04 31.15 12.63
N PRO A 386 -14.92 32.17 12.75
CA PRO A 386 -14.57 33.52 12.29
C PRO A 386 -13.39 34.13 13.05
N ILE A 387 -13.34 33.93 14.37
CA ILE A 387 -12.30 34.48 15.25
C ILE A 387 -10.93 33.87 14.91
N ILE A 388 -10.86 32.55 14.73
CA ILE A 388 -9.61 31.83 14.41
C ILE A 388 -9.11 32.20 13.02
N ILE A 389 -10.00 32.30 12.03
CA ILE A 389 -9.63 32.70 10.67
C ILE A 389 -9.14 34.16 10.63
N GLN A 390 -9.82 35.08 11.29
CA GLN A 390 -9.37 36.48 11.37
C GLN A 390 -7.98 36.59 12.00
N GLN A 391 -7.75 35.96 13.15
CA GLN A 391 -6.45 35.98 13.85
C GLN A 391 -5.30 35.45 12.98
N LEU A 392 -5.55 34.41 12.19
CA LEU A 392 -4.54 33.83 11.29
C LEU A 392 -4.30 34.71 10.06
N ALA A 393 -5.34 35.34 9.50
CA ALA A 393 -5.19 36.29 8.38
C ALA A 393 -4.37 37.52 8.80
N GLU A 394 -4.61 38.07 9.99
CA GLU A 394 -3.83 39.17 10.57
C GLU A 394 -2.36 38.78 10.81
N ASP A 395 -2.08 37.54 11.25
CA ASP A 395 -0.71 37.03 11.41
C ASP A 395 0.01 36.90 10.05
N VAL A 396 -0.68 36.44 9.00
CA VAL A 396 -0.10 36.39 7.63
C VAL A 396 0.24 37.79 7.11
N GLN A 397 -0.69 38.73 7.18
CA GLN A 397 -0.47 40.11 6.71
C GLN A 397 0.72 40.75 7.45
N ARG A 398 0.79 40.56 8.77
CA ARG A 398 1.90 41.05 9.61
C ARG A 398 3.25 40.45 9.22
N ARG A 399 3.30 39.14 8.93
CA ARG A 399 4.54 38.45 8.48
C ARG A 399 4.98 38.90 7.09
N GLN A 400 4.04 39.06 6.15
CA GLN A 400 4.31 39.58 4.81
C GLN A 400 4.88 41.00 4.86
N ALA A 401 4.29 41.89 5.67
CA ALA A 401 4.75 43.27 5.83
C ALA A 401 6.15 43.37 6.48
N THR A 402 6.44 42.52 7.48
CA THR A 402 7.70 42.56 8.24
C THR A 402 8.84 41.75 7.65
N ARG A 403 8.58 40.88 6.65
CA ARG A 403 9.55 39.95 6.03
C ARG A 403 10.28 39.03 7.04
N HIS A 404 9.73 38.82 8.23
CA HIS A 404 10.35 38.04 9.30
C HIS A 404 10.14 36.53 9.09
N THR A 405 11.16 35.83 8.59
CA THR A 405 11.10 34.39 8.22
C THR A 405 11.28 33.42 9.40
N LEU A 406 11.84 33.89 10.51
CA LEU A 406 12.21 33.05 11.68
C LEU A 406 11.06 32.79 12.68
N GLN A 407 9.82 33.13 12.35
CA GLN A 407 8.68 32.94 13.27
C GLN A 407 8.23 31.46 13.37
N PRO A 408 7.48 31.09 14.43
CA PRO A 408 6.84 29.78 14.57
C PRO A 408 5.94 29.42 13.38
N SER A 409 5.95 28.14 13.00
CA SER A 409 5.07 27.59 11.97
C SER A 409 3.62 27.59 12.48
N ARG A 410 2.69 28.13 11.69
CA ARG A 410 1.25 27.99 11.94
C ARG A 410 0.71 26.84 11.10
N PHE A 411 0.00 25.93 11.73
CA PHE A 411 -0.81 24.92 11.05
C PHE A 411 -2.27 25.12 11.43
N LEU A 412 -3.14 25.14 10.44
CA LEU A 412 -4.59 25.17 10.67
C LEU A 412 -5.23 23.95 10.01
N PHE A 413 -5.91 23.16 10.84
CA PHE A 413 -6.62 21.92 10.52
C PHE A 413 -8.12 22.22 10.53
N ILE A 414 -8.84 21.94 9.44
CA ILE A 414 -10.30 22.09 9.39
C ILE A 414 -10.94 20.74 9.05
N HIS A 415 -11.74 20.20 9.97
CA HIS A 415 -12.55 19.00 9.76
C HIS A 415 -14.00 19.38 9.42
N GLY A 416 -14.54 18.82 8.34
CA GLY A 416 -15.93 19.02 7.95
C GLY A 416 -16.20 20.37 7.28
N LEU A 417 -15.27 20.85 6.43
CA LEU A 417 -15.36 22.14 5.75
C LEU A 417 -16.70 22.37 5.05
N GLN A 418 -17.30 21.33 4.46
CA GLN A 418 -18.59 21.38 3.78
C GLN A 418 -19.78 21.85 4.65
N ARG A 419 -19.58 21.94 5.98
CA ARG A 419 -20.57 22.44 6.95
C ARG A 419 -20.38 23.92 7.30
N ALA A 420 -19.31 24.55 6.80
CA ALA A 420 -18.95 25.94 7.02
C ALA A 420 -19.66 26.87 6.01
N HIS A 421 -21.00 26.90 6.03
CA HIS A 421 -21.80 27.71 5.09
C HIS A 421 -21.45 29.21 5.12
N GLU A 422 -20.90 29.71 6.24
CA GLU A 422 -20.37 31.08 6.39
C GLU A 422 -19.20 31.39 5.43
N ILE A 423 -18.49 30.38 4.92
CA ILE A 423 -17.39 30.54 3.95
C ILE A 423 -17.94 30.69 2.52
N HIS A 424 -19.12 30.15 2.23
CA HIS A 424 -19.70 30.09 0.87
C HIS A 424 -20.49 31.35 0.45
N GLN A 425 -20.62 32.36 1.30
CA GLN A 425 -21.44 33.56 1.03
C GLN A 425 -20.75 34.60 0.13
N LEU A 426 -20.13 34.17 -0.99
CA LEU A 426 -19.49 35.08 -1.96
C LEU A 426 -20.26 35.27 -3.28
N ASP A 427 -21.09 34.30 -3.71
CA ASP A 427 -21.54 34.25 -5.12
C ASP A 427 -22.94 34.82 -5.42
N THR A 428 -23.62 35.49 -4.47
CA THR A 428 -25.01 35.97 -4.66
C THR A 428 -25.26 37.46 -4.50
N THR A 429 -24.23 38.29 -4.28
CA THR A 429 -24.39 39.74 -4.05
C THR A 429 -23.52 40.62 -4.95
N GLU A 430 -23.66 40.49 -6.27
CA GLU A 430 -23.19 41.51 -7.24
C GLU A 430 -24.22 42.63 -7.49
N HIS A 431 -25.36 42.65 -6.78
CA HIS A 431 -26.49 43.56 -7.04
C HIS A 431 -26.98 44.36 -5.81
N ALA A 432 -26.07 44.73 -4.90
CA ALA A 432 -26.41 45.54 -3.73
C ALA A 432 -25.36 46.62 -3.39
N GLU A 433 -25.10 47.53 -4.32
CA GLU A 433 -24.52 48.83 -3.97
C GLU A 433 -25.52 49.64 -3.12
N SER A 434 -25.39 49.61 -1.79
CA SER A 434 -25.52 50.76 -0.88
C SER A 434 -25.77 50.37 0.59
N GLN A 435 -24.69 50.22 1.35
CA GLN A 435 -24.53 50.80 2.70
C GLN A 435 -23.12 50.52 3.22
N ARG A 436 -22.46 51.55 3.76
CA ARG A 436 -21.12 51.44 4.35
C ARG A 436 -21.26 51.11 5.84
N GLU A 437 -20.54 50.10 6.32
CA GLU A 437 -19.82 50.18 7.61
C GLU A 437 -18.81 49.03 7.82
N SER A 438 -17.67 49.38 8.44
CA SER A 438 -16.52 48.52 8.83
C SER A 438 -15.59 47.98 7.72
N PRO A 439 -14.25 47.97 7.94
CA PRO A 439 -13.25 47.46 6.99
C PRO A 439 -12.89 45.98 7.23
N SER A 440 -13.85 45.15 7.66
CA SER A 440 -13.61 43.72 7.84
C SER A 440 -13.75 42.99 6.51
N SER A 441 -12.62 42.50 5.96
CA SER A 441 -12.64 41.59 4.81
C SER A 441 -13.48 40.35 5.15
N SER A 442 -14.31 39.87 4.21
CA SER A 442 -15.21 38.73 4.46
C SER A 442 -14.43 37.46 4.89
N LEU A 443 -15.11 36.51 5.56
CA LEU A 443 -14.47 35.27 6.04
C LEU A 443 -13.73 34.52 4.93
N ALA A 444 -14.30 34.52 3.71
CA ALA A 444 -13.69 33.94 2.53
C ALA A 444 -12.48 34.74 2.01
N GLN A 445 -12.52 36.08 2.06
CA GLN A 445 -11.34 36.92 1.76
C GLN A 445 -10.21 36.73 2.80
N GLN A 446 -10.55 36.55 4.08
CA GLN A 446 -9.59 36.21 5.13
C GLN A 446 -8.95 34.83 4.88
N LEU A 447 -9.75 33.83 4.50
CA LEU A 447 -9.22 32.53 4.08
C LEU A 447 -8.28 32.66 2.88
N THR A 448 -8.69 33.35 1.81
CA THR A 448 -7.84 33.61 0.63
C THR A 448 -6.52 34.29 1.01
N THR A 449 -6.54 35.19 2.00
CA THR A 449 -5.34 35.80 2.58
C THR A 449 -4.43 34.77 3.25
N ILE A 450 -5.00 33.85 4.06
CA ILE A 450 -4.24 32.75 4.70
C ILE A 450 -3.59 31.82 3.66
N TYR A 451 -4.32 31.49 2.60
CA TYR A 451 -3.88 30.52 1.59
C TYR A 451 -2.70 30.99 0.72
N VAL A 452 -2.43 32.30 0.63
CA VAL A 452 -1.42 32.95 -0.26
C VAL A 452 -1.47 32.35 -1.67
N MET A 453 -2.60 32.60 -2.35
CA MET A 453 -3.01 31.82 -3.50
C MET A 453 -2.34 32.17 -4.84
N ASP A 454 -1.67 31.17 -5.41
CA ASP A 454 -1.93 30.79 -6.81
C ASP A 454 -3.44 30.48 -6.93
N GLN A 455 -4.17 31.13 -7.85
CA GLN A 455 -5.65 31.29 -7.84
C GLN A 455 -6.49 29.99 -7.80
N ARG A 456 -5.86 28.82 -7.90
CA ARG A 456 -6.47 27.50 -8.09
C ARG A 456 -7.36 27.02 -6.94
N LEU A 457 -7.05 27.36 -5.67
CA LEU A 457 -7.77 26.79 -4.51
C LEU A 457 -9.04 27.55 -4.11
N ALA A 458 -9.09 28.87 -4.34
CA ALA A 458 -10.30 29.68 -4.14
C ALA A 458 -11.29 29.34 -5.22
N TYR A 459 -10.79 29.18 -6.45
CA TYR A 459 -11.53 28.65 -7.57
C TYR A 459 -12.13 27.27 -7.25
N ILE A 460 -11.38 26.29 -6.72
CA ILE A 460 -11.96 24.99 -6.30
C ILE A 460 -13.03 25.11 -5.19
N ALA A 461 -13.02 26.18 -4.39
CA ALA A 461 -14.06 26.45 -3.40
C ALA A 461 -15.34 27.12 -3.97
N SER A 462 -15.30 27.63 -5.22
CA SER A 462 -16.40 28.37 -5.88
C SER A 462 -16.83 27.84 -7.27
N SER A 463 -15.97 27.11 -7.98
CA SER A 463 -16.14 26.84 -9.43
C SER A 463 -15.24 25.71 -9.96
N GLY A 464 -15.72 24.93 -10.93
CA GLY A 464 -14.95 23.85 -11.58
C GLY A 464 -14.41 24.22 -12.96
N ALA A 465 -13.07 24.14 -13.16
CA ALA A 465 -12.25 24.26 -14.40
C ALA A 465 -10.88 24.97 -14.15
N ILE A 466 -9.97 24.99 -15.13
CA ILE A 466 -8.51 25.32 -15.05
C ILE A 466 -8.17 26.20 -16.28
N PRO A 467 -7.30 27.26 -16.28
CA PRO A 467 -5.96 27.47 -15.63
C PRO A 467 -5.78 28.88 -14.94
N SER A 468 -4.60 29.40 -14.49
CA SER A 468 -3.34 28.86 -13.89
C SER A 468 -2.34 29.97 -13.45
N THR A 469 -1.48 29.68 -12.45
CA THR A 469 -0.16 30.30 -12.11
C THR A 469 -0.08 31.74 -11.59
N THR A 470 0.43 31.92 -10.36
CA THR A 470 1.70 32.66 -10.07
C THR A 470 2.21 32.47 -8.63
N GLN A 471 3.48 32.84 -8.38
CA GLN A 471 4.25 32.63 -7.14
C GLN A 471 4.15 33.81 -6.16
N ASN A 472 4.19 33.56 -4.84
CA ASN A 472 5.18 34.17 -3.91
C ASN A 472 5.11 33.63 -2.47
N GLY A 473 6.22 33.75 -1.72
CA GLY A 473 6.44 33.04 -0.45
C GLY A 473 6.03 33.77 0.83
N CYS A 474 4.93 33.32 1.44
CA CYS A 474 4.68 33.30 2.87
C CYS A 474 3.71 32.14 3.16
N SER A 475 3.84 31.43 4.27
CA SER A 475 3.08 30.19 4.49
C SER A 475 2.53 30.01 5.90
N ILE A 476 1.21 29.92 5.98
CA ILE A 476 0.53 29.03 6.92
C ILE A 476 0.28 27.74 6.14
N SER A 477 0.57 26.58 6.73
CA SER A 477 0.22 25.30 6.12
C SER A 477 -1.20 24.93 6.50
N LEU A 478 -2.13 25.06 5.55
CA LEU A 478 -3.53 24.68 5.77
C LEU A 478 -3.75 23.21 5.44
N LEU A 479 -4.34 22.47 6.38
CA LEU A 479 -4.90 21.15 6.15
C LEU A 479 -6.43 21.25 6.18
N CYS A 480 -7.05 21.07 5.01
CA CYS A 480 -8.47 21.23 4.84
C CYS A 480 -9.12 19.87 4.50
N VAL A 481 -10.16 19.48 5.21
CA VAL A 481 -10.92 18.26 4.93
C VAL A 481 -12.33 18.64 4.48
N SER A 482 -12.66 18.34 3.23
CA SER A 482 -13.98 18.55 2.65
C SER A 482 -14.54 17.21 2.19
N VAL A 483 -15.59 16.74 2.85
CA VAL A 483 -16.25 15.44 2.58
C VAL A 483 -17.60 15.70 1.91
N PRO A 484 -17.70 15.61 0.58
CA PRO A 484 -18.98 15.68 -0.12
C PRO A 484 -19.58 14.28 -0.30
N CYS A 485 -20.89 14.15 -0.09
CA CYS A 485 -21.68 13.14 -0.79
C CYS A 485 -23.17 13.49 -0.72
N GLY A 486 -23.90 13.28 -1.82
CA GLY A 486 -25.37 13.24 -1.80
C GLY A 486 -26.05 13.90 -3.01
N LEU A 487 -26.31 13.10 -4.05
CA LEU A 487 -27.52 13.23 -4.86
C LEU A 487 -28.09 11.83 -5.11
N SER A 488 -28.93 11.38 -4.19
CA SER A 488 -30.03 10.46 -4.47
C SER A 488 -31.34 11.25 -4.41
N SER A 489 -32.31 10.85 -5.23
CA SER A 489 -33.67 11.40 -5.34
C SER A 489 -33.80 12.89 -5.70
N ALA A 490 -33.78 13.16 -7.00
CA ALA A 490 -34.98 13.58 -7.72
C ALA A 490 -35.06 12.80 -9.04
#